data_AF-E9GK92-F1
#
_entry.id   AF-E9GK92-F1
#
_cell.length_a   1.000
_cell.length_b   1.000
_cell.length_c   1.000
_cell.angle_alpha   90.00
_cell.angle_beta   90.00
_cell.angle_gamma   90.00
#
_symmetry.space_group_name_H-M   'P 1'
#
loop_
_entity.id
_entity.type
_entity.pdbx_description
1 polymer ?
#
loop_
_entity_poly.entity_id
_entity_poly.type
_entity_poly.pdbx_seq_one_letter_code
_entity_poly.pdbx_strand_id
1 'polypeptide(L)'
;EETTDLEELEQFAKTFKQRRIKLGFTQGDVGLAMGKLYGNDFSQTTISRFEALNLSFKNMCKLKPLLQKWLEDADSALGGGGNGSGAGGCGSSVSDGLGRRRKKRTSIETSVRVALEKAFLANPKPTSEEIAMLADGLSMEKEVVRVWFCNRRQKEKRINP
;
A
#
# COMPACT_ATOMS: atom_id res chain seq x y z
N GLU A 1 10.29 19.56 -19.22
CA GLU A 1 10.34 19.38 -17.76
C GLU A 1 9.67 18.07 -17.35
N GLU A 2 8.40 17.82 -17.70
CA GLU A 2 7.70 16.57 -17.34
C GLU A 2 8.31 15.27 -17.91
N THR A 3 8.97 15.35 -19.08
CA THR A 3 9.72 14.23 -19.69
C THR A 3 10.98 13.88 -18.90
N THR A 4 11.63 14.89 -18.33
CA THR A 4 12.86 14.73 -17.53
C THR A 4 12.56 14.06 -16.19
N ASP A 5 11.44 14.39 -15.57
CA ASP A 5 10.99 13.78 -14.32
C ASP A 5 10.62 12.29 -14.47
N LEU A 6 10.10 11.90 -15.63
CA LEU A 6 9.80 10.49 -15.94
C LEU A 6 11.08 9.65 -16.10
N GLU A 7 12.07 10.19 -16.82
CA GLU A 7 13.36 9.54 -17.00
C GLU A 7 14.11 9.39 -15.67
N GLU A 8 14.08 10.43 -14.84
CA GLU A 8 14.68 10.42 -13.51
C GLU A 8 14.01 9.37 -12.59
N LEU A 9 12.68 9.23 -12.67
CA LEU A 9 11.94 8.20 -11.95
C LEU A 9 12.29 6.78 -12.42
N GLU A 10 12.46 6.58 -13.73
CA GLU A 10 12.88 5.30 -14.27
C GLU A 10 14.29 4.93 -13.81
N GLN A 11 15.23 5.88 -13.89
CA GLN A 11 16.60 5.70 -13.40
C GLN A 11 16.62 5.39 -11.89
N PHE A 12 15.82 6.12 -11.11
CA PHE A 12 15.69 5.87 -9.68
C PHE A 12 15.13 4.48 -9.39
N ALA A 13 14.04 4.06 -10.05
CA ALA A 13 13.45 2.74 -9.84
C ALA A 13 14.43 1.59 -10.15
N LYS A 14 15.21 1.72 -11.23
CA LYS A 14 16.27 0.77 -11.59
C LYS A 14 17.38 0.71 -10.53
N THR A 15 17.88 1.88 -10.13
CA THR A 15 18.96 2.01 -9.12
C THR A 15 18.51 1.47 -7.78
N PHE A 16 17.30 1.83 -7.35
CA PHE A 16 16.68 1.37 -6.11
C PHE A 16 16.59 -0.17 -6.07
N LYS A 17 16.09 -0.80 -7.14
CA LYS A 17 16.00 -2.26 -7.24
C LYS A 17 17.38 -2.92 -7.14
N GLN A 18 18.36 -2.41 -7.88
CA GLN A 18 19.73 -2.95 -7.87
C GLN A 18 20.36 -2.84 -6.48
N ARG A 19 20.28 -1.68 -5.84
CA ARG A 19 20.81 -1.44 -4.50
C ARG A 19 20.12 -2.32 -3.46
N ARG A 20 18.78 -2.38 -3.46
CA ARG A 20 18.02 -3.25 -2.56
C ARG A 20 18.48 -4.70 -2.64
N ILE A 21 18.63 -5.25 -3.85
CA ILE A 21 19.11 -6.63 -4.05
C ILE A 21 20.55 -6.78 -3.57
N LYS A 22 21.42 -5.80 -3.86
CA LYS A 22 22.82 -5.79 -3.43
C LYS A 22 22.96 -5.81 -1.91
N LEU A 23 22.08 -5.10 -1.19
CA LEU A 23 22.03 -5.09 0.28
C LEU A 23 21.30 -6.32 0.87
N GLY A 24 20.76 -7.21 0.03
CA GLY A 24 20.10 -8.45 0.47
C GLY A 24 18.67 -8.28 0.98
N PHE A 25 18.03 -7.13 0.81
CA PHE A 25 16.67 -6.90 1.29
C PHE A 25 15.62 -7.44 0.32
N THR A 26 14.59 -8.12 0.82
CA THR A 26 13.40 -8.42 0.01
C THR A 26 12.50 -7.19 -0.11
N GLN A 27 11.60 -7.19 -1.09
CA GLN A 27 10.58 -6.14 -1.22
C GLN A 27 9.66 -6.07 0.01
N GLY A 28 9.45 -7.19 0.72
CA GLY A 28 8.71 -7.22 1.98
C GLY A 28 9.48 -6.54 3.11
N ASP A 29 10.79 -6.80 3.21
CA ASP A 29 11.65 -6.21 4.25
C ASP A 29 11.72 -4.69 4.14
N VAL A 30 11.83 -4.17 2.91
CA VAL A 30 11.74 -2.72 2.65
C VAL A 30 10.42 -2.18 3.16
N GLY A 31 9.31 -2.84 2.82
CA GLY A 31 7.97 -2.39 3.21
C GLY A 31 7.77 -2.32 4.73
N LEU A 32 8.34 -3.29 5.46
CA LEU A 32 8.32 -3.34 6.93
C LEU A 32 9.26 -2.30 7.56
N ALA A 33 10.47 -2.15 7.04
CA ALA A 33 11.45 -1.16 7.52
C ALA A 33 10.93 0.28 7.34
N MET A 34 10.29 0.56 6.21
CA MET A 34 9.59 1.81 5.93
C MET A 34 8.47 2.09 6.95
N GLY A 35 7.75 1.05 7.36
CA GLY A 35 6.72 1.13 8.39
C GLY A 35 7.25 1.62 9.73
N LYS A 36 8.39 1.08 10.16
CA LYS A 36 9.08 1.47 11.40
C LYS A 36 9.62 2.91 11.34
N LEU A 37 10.15 3.34 10.20
CA LEU A 37 10.80 4.64 10.05
C LEU A 37 9.82 5.80 9.78
N TYR A 38 8.73 5.54 9.05
CA TYR A 38 7.81 6.58 8.56
C TYR A 38 6.35 6.40 9.02
N GLY A 39 6.10 5.43 9.91
CA GLY A 39 4.80 5.19 10.53
C GLY A 39 3.73 4.58 9.62
N ASN A 40 4.08 4.23 8.37
CA ASN A 40 3.17 3.63 7.40
C ASN A 40 3.82 2.45 6.69
N ASP A 41 3.33 1.23 6.99
CA ASP A 41 3.79 0.02 6.33
C ASP A 41 3.45 0.04 4.83
N PHE A 42 4.44 -0.29 4.01
CA PHE A 42 4.18 -0.61 2.60
C PHE A 42 4.10 -2.11 2.41
N SER A 43 3.20 -2.55 1.54
CA SER A 43 3.14 -3.96 1.15
C SER A 43 4.27 -4.28 0.16
N GLN A 44 4.70 -5.55 0.12
CA GLN A 44 5.57 -6.06 -0.94
C GLN A 44 5.07 -5.65 -2.34
N THR A 45 3.76 -5.73 -2.57
CA THR A 45 3.13 -5.32 -3.83
C THR A 45 3.34 -3.84 -4.15
N THR A 46 3.40 -2.96 -3.14
CA THR A 46 3.69 -1.53 -3.34
C THR A 46 5.10 -1.34 -3.86
N ILE A 47 6.08 -1.98 -3.24
CA ILE A 47 7.49 -1.90 -3.67
C ILE A 47 7.66 -2.51 -5.07
N SER A 48 7.05 -3.67 -5.32
CA SER A 48 7.06 -4.31 -6.64
C SER A 48 6.48 -3.42 -7.74
N ARG A 49 5.34 -2.76 -7.49
CA ARG A 49 4.72 -1.86 -8.46
C ARG A 49 5.55 -0.60 -8.71
N PHE A 50 6.24 -0.10 -7.67
CA PHE A 50 7.18 1.02 -7.83
C PHE A 50 8.37 0.63 -8.70
N GLU A 51 9.03 -0.50 -8.42
CA GLU A 51 10.17 -1.01 -9.22
C GLU A 51 9.79 -1.29 -10.68
N ALA A 52 8.53 -1.68 -10.93
CA ALA A 52 8.02 -1.96 -12.27
C ALA A 52 7.39 -0.74 -12.97
N LEU A 53 7.50 0.47 -12.39
CA LEU A 53 6.86 1.70 -12.89
C LEU A 53 5.34 1.57 -13.12
N ASN A 54 4.70 0.64 -12.40
CA ASN A 54 3.27 0.31 -12.55
C ASN A 54 2.42 1.04 -11.49
N LEU A 55 2.68 2.32 -11.33
CA LEU A 55 1.91 3.26 -10.51
C LEU A 55 1.68 4.53 -11.32
N SER A 56 0.68 5.33 -10.94
CA SER A 56 0.53 6.65 -11.55
C SER A 56 1.75 7.52 -11.24
N PHE A 57 2.08 8.43 -12.16
CA PHE A 57 3.19 9.38 -12.01
C PHE A 57 3.14 10.10 -10.66
N LYS A 58 1.98 10.65 -10.28
CA LYS A 58 1.78 11.31 -8.99
C LYS A 58 2.06 10.40 -7.78
N ASN A 59 1.79 9.09 -7.89
CA ASN A 59 2.13 8.14 -6.82
C ASN A 59 3.62 7.81 -6.82
N MET A 60 4.25 7.68 -7.98
CA MET A 60 5.70 7.51 -8.12
C MET A 60 6.46 8.67 -7.48
N CYS A 61 6.11 9.92 -7.80
CA CYS A 61 6.71 11.12 -7.20
C CYS A 61 6.55 11.17 -5.68
N LYS A 62 5.43 10.67 -5.13
CA LYS A 62 5.21 10.61 -3.68
C LYS A 62 6.06 9.54 -2.99
N LEU A 63 6.32 8.42 -3.65
CA LEU A 63 7.08 7.31 -3.07
C LEU A 63 8.59 7.51 -3.22
N LYS A 64 9.05 8.17 -4.29
CA LYS A 64 10.47 8.41 -4.57
C LYS A 64 11.25 8.96 -3.35
N PRO A 65 10.88 10.10 -2.72
CA PRO A 65 11.66 10.65 -1.61
C PRO A 65 11.69 9.72 -0.38
N LEU A 66 10.62 8.96 -0.14
CA LEU A 66 10.54 8.02 0.98
C LEU A 66 11.48 6.83 0.78
N LEU A 67 11.50 6.27 -0.44
CA LEU A 67 12.35 5.14 -0.80
C LEU A 67 13.82 5.56 -0.94
N GLN A 68 14.08 6.78 -1.40
CA GLN A 68 15.42 7.33 -1.51
C GLN A 68 16.06 7.46 -0.13
N LYS A 69 15.36 8.09 0.82
CA LYS A 69 15.87 8.27 2.18
C LYS A 69 16.13 6.93 2.87
N TRP A 70 15.23 5.94 2.71
CA TRP A 70 15.49 4.59 3.23
C TRP A 70 16.74 3.94 2.62
N LEU A 71 16.98 4.14 1.32
CA LEU A 71 18.15 3.59 0.65
C LEU A 71 19.44 4.22 1.18
N GLU A 72 19.45 5.53 1.41
CA GLU A 72 20.57 6.28 2.01
C GLU A 72 20.86 5.80 3.45
N ASP A 73 19.81 5.61 4.26
CA ASP A 73 19.92 5.10 5.63
C ASP A 73 20.49 3.66 5.64
N ALA A 74 20.02 2.80 4.72
CA ALA A 74 20.47 1.42 4.60
C ALA A 74 21.91 1.30 4.11
N ASP A 75 22.32 2.12 3.13
CA ASP A 75 23.71 2.18 2.65
C ASP A 75 24.66 2.70 3.74
N SER A 76 24.24 3.70 4.53
CA SER A 76 25.04 4.26 5.63
C SER A 76 25.26 3.25 6.76
N ALA A 77 24.22 2.46 7.08
CA ALA A 77 24.30 1.40 8.09
C ALA A 77 25.26 0.25 7.72
N LEU A 78 25.56 0.08 6.42
CA LEU A 78 26.47 -0.95 5.92
C LEU A 78 27.88 -0.41 5.58
N GLY A 79 28.02 0.90 5.31
CA GLY A 79 29.29 1.55 5.00
C GLY A 79 30.13 1.96 6.20
N GLY A 80 29.54 2.07 7.40
CA GLY A 80 30.26 2.32 8.66
C GLY A 80 30.82 1.03 9.26
N GLY A 81 32.05 0.66 8.89
CA GLY A 81 32.68 -0.60 9.26
C GLY A 81 32.78 -0.88 10.77
N GLY A 82 32.29 -2.06 11.16
CA GLY A 82 32.95 -2.94 12.12
C GLY A 82 32.81 -2.62 13.61
N ASN A 83 31.71 -3.08 14.23
CA ASN A 83 31.85 -3.89 15.45
C ASN A 83 30.71 -4.91 15.50
N GLY A 84 31.09 -6.19 15.48
CA GLY A 84 30.15 -7.30 15.41
C GLY A 84 29.23 -7.38 16.63
N SER A 85 27.95 -7.58 16.36
CA SER A 85 27.03 -8.34 17.21
C SER A 85 25.88 -8.79 16.32
N GLY A 86 25.52 -10.06 16.48
CA GLY A 86 24.67 -10.79 15.55
C GLY A 86 23.24 -10.29 15.47
N ALA A 87 22.49 -11.00 14.62
CA ALA A 87 21.05 -10.99 14.58
C ALA A 87 20.42 -10.90 15.98
N GLY A 88 19.49 -9.96 16.15
CA GLY A 88 18.61 -9.92 17.31
C GLY A 88 18.39 -8.53 17.87
N GLY A 89 17.24 -7.94 17.55
CA GLY A 89 16.58 -6.96 18.43
C GLY A 89 17.24 -5.60 18.58
N CYS A 90 16.95 -4.67 17.67
CA CYS A 90 16.91 -3.24 18.02
C CYS A 90 15.44 -2.80 18.18
N GLY A 91 14.84 -3.27 19.27
CA GLY A 91 13.79 -2.53 19.93
C GLY A 91 14.42 -1.28 20.53
N SER A 92 14.20 -0.13 19.89
CA SER A 92 14.32 1.14 20.58
C SER A 92 13.10 1.96 20.22
N SER A 93 12.34 2.23 21.27
CA SER A 93 11.17 3.07 21.33
C SER A 93 11.44 4.43 20.70
N VAL A 94 10.76 4.71 19.59
CA VAL A 94 10.38 6.08 19.24
C VAL A 94 8.87 6.17 19.35
N SER A 95 8.50 6.73 20.49
CA SER A 95 7.24 7.34 20.89
C SER A 95 6.26 7.63 19.75
N ASP A 96 5.09 7.00 19.87
CA ASP A 96 3.78 7.65 19.84
C ASP A 96 3.64 8.88 18.92
N GLY A 97 3.79 8.63 17.61
CA GLY A 97 3.23 9.50 16.59
C GLY A 97 1.86 8.96 16.22
N LEU A 98 0.81 9.60 16.72
CA LEU A 98 -0.62 9.38 16.44
C LEU A 98 -1.00 9.58 14.95
N GLY A 99 -0.22 9.02 14.03
CA GLY A 99 -0.58 8.90 12.62
C GLY A 99 -1.62 7.80 12.48
N ARG A 100 -2.74 8.10 11.82
CA ARG A 100 -3.78 7.10 11.49
C ARG A 100 -3.13 5.97 10.68
N ARG A 101 -2.75 4.88 11.36
CA ARG A 101 -2.29 3.64 10.76
C ARG A 101 -3.31 3.24 9.71
N ARG A 102 -2.85 2.97 8.49
CA ARG A 102 -3.74 2.58 7.38
C ARG A 102 -4.62 1.40 7.80
N LYS A 103 -5.95 1.51 7.65
CA LYS A 103 -6.88 0.41 7.92
C LYS A 103 -6.46 -0.82 7.09
N LYS A 104 -6.39 -1.98 7.75
CA LYS A 104 -6.17 -3.27 7.07
C LYS A 104 -7.28 -3.52 6.06
N ARG A 105 -6.95 -4.15 4.93
CA ARG A 105 -7.92 -4.49 3.90
C ARG A 105 -8.85 -5.60 4.40
N THR A 106 -10.16 -5.38 4.35
CA THR A 106 -11.17 -6.41 4.63
C THR A 106 -11.23 -7.41 3.47
N SER A 107 -11.08 -8.70 3.77
CA SER A 107 -11.38 -9.76 2.81
C SER A 107 -12.89 -10.01 2.80
N ILE A 108 -13.50 -10.07 1.62
CA ILE A 108 -14.93 -10.35 1.47
C ILE A 108 -15.06 -11.77 0.97
N GLU A 109 -15.73 -12.61 1.75
CA GLU A 109 -15.99 -14.00 1.40
C GLU A 109 -16.82 -14.12 0.12
N THR A 110 -16.72 -15.26 -0.55
CA THR A 110 -17.40 -15.50 -1.83
C THR A 110 -18.92 -15.48 -1.68
N SER A 111 -19.46 -16.08 -0.62
CA SER A 111 -20.90 -16.05 -0.29
C SER A 111 -21.43 -14.62 -0.14
N VAL A 112 -20.72 -13.80 0.63
CA VAL A 112 -21.05 -12.39 0.87
C VAL A 112 -20.93 -11.57 -0.42
N ARG A 113 -19.90 -11.82 -1.24
CA ARG A 113 -19.75 -11.18 -2.56
C ARG A 113 -20.95 -11.46 -3.45
N VAL A 114 -21.39 -12.71 -3.54
CA VAL A 114 -22.57 -13.09 -4.36
C VAL A 114 -23.83 -12.37 -3.86
N ALA A 115 -24.03 -12.28 -2.55
CA ALA A 115 -25.16 -11.55 -1.97
C ALA A 115 -25.12 -10.04 -2.28
N LEU A 116 -23.95 -9.42 -2.18
CA LEU A 116 -23.73 -8.01 -2.54
C LEU A 116 -23.97 -7.76 -4.02
N GLU A 117 -23.52 -8.65 -4.91
CA GLU A 117 -23.79 -8.57 -6.35
C GLU A 117 -25.29 -8.65 -6.65
N LYS A 118 -26.02 -9.56 -5.99
CA LYS A 118 -27.48 -9.67 -6.12
C LYS A 118 -28.19 -8.40 -5.66
N ALA A 119 -27.79 -7.86 -4.50
CA ALA A 119 -28.34 -6.60 -3.99
C ALA A 119 -28.05 -5.41 -4.94
N PHE A 120 -26.85 -5.38 -5.53
CA PHE A 120 -26.46 -4.37 -6.51
C PHE A 120 -27.33 -4.37 -7.76
N LEU A 121 -27.68 -5.55 -8.28
CA LEU A 121 -28.57 -5.67 -9.44
C LEU A 121 -29.99 -5.18 -9.13
N ALA A 122 -30.46 -5.33 -7.89
CA ALA A 122 -31.77 -4.84 -7.45
C ALA A 122 -31.78 -3.32 -7.25
N ASN A 123 -30.76 -2.78 -6.56
CA ASN A 123 -30.60 -1.36 -6.33
C ASN A 123 -29.11 -0.96 -6.36
N PRO A 124 -28.60 -0.36 -7.45
CA PRO A 124 -27.20 0.07 -7.55
C PRO A 124 -26.81 1.25 -6.63
N LYS A 125 -27.80 1.99 -6.12
CA LYS A 125 -27.62 3.17 -5.26
C LYS A 125 -28.46 3.04 -3.98
N PRO A 126 -28.16 2.06 -3.10
CA PRO A 126 -28.87 1.92 -1.85
C PRO A 126 -28.65 3.14 -0.96
N THR A 127 -29.68 3.48 -0.19
CA THR A 127 -29.68 4.49 0.84
C THR A 127 -28.80 4.08 2.03
N SER A 128 -28.49 5.03 2.91
CA SER A 128 -27.72 4.77 4.13
C SER A 128 -28.36 3.76 5.07
N GLU A 129 -29.69 3.63 5.03
CA GLU A 129 -30.47 2.67 5.84
C GLU A 129 -30.44 1.28 5.21
N GLU A 130 -30.67 1.18 3.90
CA GLU A 130 -30.52 -0.09 3.16
C GLU A 130 -29.11 -0.67 3.28
N ILE A 131 -28.07 0.19 3.25
CA ILE A 131 -26.68 -0.24 3.47
C ILE A 131 -26.49 -0.79 4.89
N ALA A 132 -27.15 -0.21 5.90
CA ALA A 132 -27.07 -0.70 7.27
C ALA A 132 -27.73 -2.07 7.41
N MET A 133 -28.94 -2.23 6.88
CA MET A 133 -29.66 -3.52 6.89
C MET A 133 -28.89 -4.63 6.17
N LEU A 134 -28.28 -4.31 5.02
CA LEU A 134 -27.42 -5.25 4.29
C LEU A 134 -26.16 -5.60 5.06
N ALA A 135 -25.54 -4.63 5.74
CA ALA A 135 -24.36 -4.86 6.55
C ALA A 135 -24.66 -5.79 7.73
N ASP A 136 -25.77 -5.57 8.42
CA ASP A 136 -26.21 -6.41 9.54
C ASP A 136 -26.53 -7.84 9.07
N GLY A 137 -27.30 -7.97 7.96
CA GLY A 137 -27.65 -9.27 7.39
C GLY A 137 -26.46 -10.08 6.85
N LEU A 138 -25.37 -9.39 6.46
CA LEU A 138 -24.13 -10.01 5.99
C LEU A 138 -23.03 -10.07 7.07
N SER A 139 -23.33 -9.62 8.30
CA SER A 139 -22.36 -9.49 9.39
C SER A 139 -21.07 -8.75 8.99
N MET A 140 -21.22 -7.63 8.28
CA MET A 140 -20.14 -6.76 7.79
C MET A 140 -20.21 -5.36 8.41
N GLU A 141 -19.07 -4.64 8.44
CA GLU A 141 -19.08 -3.21 8.79
C GLU A 141 -19.82 -2.40 7.71
N LYS A 142 -20.72 -1.51 8.13
CA LYS A 142 -21.48 -0.60 7.25
C LYS A 142 -20.59 0.11 6.23
N GLU A 143 -19.42 0.56 6.66
CA GLU A 143 -18.45 1.24 5.81
C GLU A 143 -17.87 0.33 4.71
N VAL A 144 -17.67 -0.96 4.98
CA VAL A 144 -17.18 -1.92 3.99
C VAL A 144 -18.23 -2.12 2.90
N VAL A 145 -19.49 -2.29 3.27
CA VAL A 145 -20.61 -2.43 2.31
C VAL A 145 -20.75 -1.15 1.49
N ARG A 146 -20.75 0.03 2.13
CA ARG A 146 -20.82 1.33 1.44
C ARG A 146 -19.68 1.50 0.41
N VAL A 147 -18.44 1.22 0.80
CA VAL A 147 -17.26 1.30 -0.07
C VAL A 147 -17.34 0.27 -1.20
N TRP A 148 -17.86 -0.93 -0.91
CA TRP A 148 -18.07 -1.95 -1.91
C TRP A 148 -19.02 -1.48 -3.02
N PHE A 149 -20.18 -0.91 -2.66
CA PHE A 149 -21.13 -0.35 -3.65
C PHE A 149 -20.50 0.78 -4.47
N CYS A 150 -19.73 1.68 -3.83
CA CYS A 150 -19.00 2.72 -4.54
C CYS A 150 -18.00 2.16 -5.57
N ASN A 151 -17.19 1.19 -5.16
CA ASN A 151 -16.23 0.53 -6.05
C ASN A 151 -16.93 -0.24 -7.17
N ARG A 152 -18.06 -0.89 -6.87
CA ARG A 152 -18.83 -1.67 -7.84
C ARG A 152 -19.48 -0.78 -8.91
N ARG A 153 -20.02 0.39 -8.54
CA ARG A 153 -20.50 1.39 -9.52
C ARG A 153 -19.36 1.94 -10.39
N GLN A 154 -18.18 2.19 -9.81
CA GLN A 154 -17.03 2.63 -10.60
C GLN A 154 -16.56 1.56 -11.59
N LYS A 155 -16.63 0.28 -11.21
CA LYS A 155 -16.30 -0.84 -12.11
C LYS A 155 -17.27 -0.92 -13.28
N GLU A 156 -18.57 -0.76 -13.03
CA GLU A 156 -19.61 -0.77 -14.08
C GLU A 156 -19.37 0.31 -15.15
N LYS A 157 -19.14 1.56 -14.72
CA LYS A 157 -18.82 2.67 -15.62
C LYS A 157 -17.56 2.47 -16.47
N ARG A 158 -16.63 1.62 -16.03
CA ARG A 158 -15.41 1.30 -16.80
C ARG A 158 -15.63 0.20 -17.83
N ILE A 159 -16.58 -0.69 -17.58
CA ILE A 159 -16.87 -1.84 -18.47
C ILE A 159 -17.94 -1.46 -19.49
N ASN A 160 -18.88 -0.60 -19.12
CA ASN A 160 -19.93 -0.08 -19.98
C ASN A 160 -19.76 1.45 -20.12
N PRO A 161 -18.80 1.91 -20.94
CA PRO A 161 -18.50 3.34 -21.12
C PRO A 161 -19.68 4.14 -21.67
#